data_AF-A0A354HIU8-F1
#
_entry.id   AF-A0A354HIU8-F1
#
_cell.length_a   1.000
_cell.length_b   1.000
_cell.length_c   1.000
_cell.angle_alpha   90.00
_cell.angle_beta   90.00
_cell.angle_gamma   90.00
#
_symmetry.space_group_name_H-M   'P 1'
#
loop_
_entity.id
_entity.type
_entity.pdbx_description
1 polymer ?
#
loop_
_entity_poly.entity_id
_entity_poly.type
_entity_poly.pdbx_seq_one_letter_code
_entity_poly.pdbx_strand_id
1 'polypeptide(L)'
;MIATHIDKAHYHNHILINIYGIGGHKYNDNYTTRRKIREHSDRTCLAFGVPYIETNRKRGMSYGEWLHHKRGTSWKEKIRREIDTLVLCCKNFDELAATLEKRGYTIRYGERPAIKAPEQQRFVCFKTLGDDYTITNIGTRIIWKDDLGNASLEDAYNKGQILTICFASIIAELAKRIVDGTKKENKREEKLPYLPHNDRDVYQLGAQLALINRLNIHSIGELEAKMEETQKEHDKAVKEFNTLTAEQHRLDDLLIQYENFRTLDGKSHKTLAEKMKLQLAKQSLSRHGIKSL
;
A
#
# COMPACT_ATOMS: atom_id res chain seq x y z
N MET A 1 -32.73 -10.65 -10.80
CA MET A 1 -32.48 -9.44 -11.64
C MET A 1 -31.21 -8.78 -11.13
N ILE A 2 -30.35 -8.33 -12.04
CA ILE A 2 -29.14 -7.57 -11.71
C ILE A 2 -29.20 -6.27 -12.52
N ALA A 3 -29.05 -5.13 -11.86
CA ALA A 3 -29.00 -3.82 -12.49
C ALA A 3 -27.72 -3.10 -12.09
N THR A 4 -26.91 -2.71 -13.07
CA THR A 4 -25.65 -1.98 -12.85
C THR A 4 -25.89 -0.49 -13.06
N HIS A 5 -25.50 0.33 -12.09
CA HIS A 5 -25.65 1.78 -12.12
C HIS A 5 -24.29 2.47 -12.15
N ILE A 6 -24.23 3.59 -12.87
CA ILE A 6 -23.02 4.41 -13.10
C ILE A 6 -23.23 5.89 -12.71
N ASP A 7 -24.34 6.20 -12.06
CA ASP A 7 -24.78 7.56 -11.69
C ASP A 7 -24.05 8.15 -10.46
N LYS A 8 -23.17 7.36 -9.83
CA LYS A 8 -22.37 7.76 -8.66
C LYS A 8 -20.88 7.69 -8.97
N ALA A 9 -20.05 8.18 -8.05
CA ALA A 9 -18.59 8.12 -8.13
C ALA A 9 -17.99 6.70 -8.20
N HIS A 10 -18.81 5.64 -8.12
CA HIS A 10 -18.40 4.26 -8.28
C HIS A 10 -19.50 3.45 -8.98
N TYR A 11 -19.08 2.46 -9.75
CA TYR A 11 -19.98 1.45 -10.30
C TYR A 11 -20.58 0.62 -9.17
N HIS A 12 -21.89 0.43 -9.19
CA HIS A 12 -22.58 -0.40 -8.20
C HIS A 12 -23.65 -1.25 -8.85
N ASN A 13 -23.87 -2.44 -8.27
CA ASN A 13 -24.85 -3.40 -8.73
C ASN A 13 -25.99 -3.51 -7.71
N HIS A 14 -27.23 -3.43 -8.19
CA HIS A 14 -28.42 -3.83 -7.46
C HIS A 14 -28.76 -5.27 -7.84
N ILE A 15 -28.68 -6.17 -6.87
CA ILE A 15 -28.99 -7.59 -7.06
C ILE A 15 -30.30 -7.90 -6.33
N LEU A 16 -31.33 -8.24 -7.10
CA LEU A 16 -32.60 -8.73 -6.56
C LEU A 16 -32.55 -10.25 -6.44
N ILE A 17 -32.58 -10.74 -5.21
CA ILE A 17 -32.57 -12.17 -4.86
C ILE A 17 -33.99 -12.59 -4.52
N ASN A 18 -34.48 -13.66 -5.15
CA ASN A 18 -35.75 -14.27 -4.75
C ASN A 18 -35.57 -14.95 -3.38
N ILE A 19 -36.45 -14.61 -2.44
CA ILE A 19 -36.41 -15.14 -1.08
C ILE A 19 -36.85 -16.61 -0.99
N TYR A 20 -37.49 -17.19 -2.02
CA TYR A 20 -37.87 -18.60 -2.02
C TYR A 20 -37.09 -19.38 -3.07
N GLY A 21 -36.53 -20.52 -2.65
CA GLY A 21 -35.91 -21.49 -3.55
C GLY A 21 -36.94 -22.40 -4.22
N ILE A 22 -36.49 -23.16 -5.21
CA ILE A 22 -37.33 -24.11 -5.97
C ILE A 22 -38.00 -25.16 -5.05
N GLY A 23 -37.31 -25.56 -3.97
CA GLY A 23 -37.86 -26.47 -2.96
C GLY A 23 -38.77 -25.83 -1.91
N GLY A 24 -39.19 -24.57 -2.09
CA GLY A 24 -40.07 -23.87 -1.14
C GLY A 24 -39.39 -23.33 0.13
N HIS A 25 -38.08 -23.55 0.29
CA HIS A 25 -37.33 -23.03 1.42
C HIS A 25 -37.07 -21.52 1.31
N LYS A 26 -37.22 -20.81 2.42
CA LYS A 26 -37.02 -19.36 2.52
C LYS A 26 -35.55 -19.01 2.80
N TYR A 27 -35.06 -17.98 2.13
CA TYR A 27 -33.77 -17.33 2.39
C TYR A 27 -33.74 -16.71 3.79
N ASN A 28 -32.72 -17.06 4.57
CA ASN A 28 -32.52 -16.56 5.93
C ASN A 28 -31.41 -15.51 5.95
N ASP A 29 -31.78 -14.23 6.06
CA ASP A 29 -30.83 -13.12 6.14
C ASP A 29 -30.24 -13.00 7.56
N ASN A 30 -29.12 -13.66 7.77
CA ASN A 30 -28.35 -13.57 9.00
C ASN A 30 -26.84 -13.37 8.70
N TYR A 31 -26.06 -13.12 9.75
CA TYR A 31 -24.62 -12.89 9.60
C TYR A 31 -23.90 -14.02 8.88
N THR A 32 -24.25 -15.26 9.16
CA THR A 32 -23.65 -16.44 8.54
C THR A 32 -23.97 -16.51 7.05
N THR A 33 -25.23 -16.29 6.67
CA THR A 33 -25.67 -16.30 5.27
C THR A 33 -25.01 -15.16 4.47
N ARG A 34 -24.96 -13.94 5.05
CA ARG A 34 -24.26 -12.80 4.42
C ARG A 34 -22.77 -13.05 4.24
N ARG A 35 -22.13 -13.72 5.21
CA ARG A 35 -20.73 -14.12 5.10
C ARG A 35 -20.52 -15.12 3.97
N LYS A 36 -21.38 -16.14 3.83
CA LYS A 36 -21.32 -17.11 2.73
C LYS A 36 -21.48 -16.44 1.36
N ILE A 37 -22.42 -15.49 1.22
CA ILE A 37 -22.60 -14.72 -0.02
C ILE A 37 -21.32 -13.95 -0.37
N ARG A 38 -20.68 -13.31 0.62
CA ARG A 38 -19.40 -12.63 0.43
C ARG A 38 -18.32 -13.59 -0.03
N GLU A 39 -18.14 -14.72 0.65
CA GLU A 39 -17.15 -15.74 0.30
C GLU A 39 -17.36 -16.28 -1.13
N HIS A 40 -18.61 -16.50 -1.54
CA HIS A 40 -18.93 -16.89 -2.91
C HIS A 40 -18.59 -15.79 -3.92
N SER A 41 -18.92 -14.53 -3.62
CA SER A 41 -18.56 -13.38 -4.45
C SER A 41 -17.05 -13.24 -4.61
N ASP A 42 -16.30 -13.29 -3.50
CA ASP A 42 -14.84 -13.17 -3.49
C ASP A 42 -14.19 -14.30 -4.29
N ARG A 43 -14.69 -15.54 -4.12
CA ARG A 43 -14.22 -16.70 -4.89
C ARG A 43 -14.47 -16.55 -6.39
N THR A 44 -15.62 -16.01 -6.78
CA THR A 44 -15.91 -15.71 -8.18
C THR A 44 -14.96 -14.64 -8.72
N CYS A 45 -14.72 -13.55 -8.00
CA CYS A 45 -13.74 -12.53 -8.39
C CYS A 45 -12.35 -13.14 -8.60
N LEU A 46 -11.88 -13.96 -7.65
CA LEU A 46 -10.60 -14.66 -7.73
C LEU A 46 -10.49 -15.58 -8.95
N ALA A 47 -11.56 -16.34 -9.27
CA ALA A 47 -11.58 -17.24 -10.42
C ALA A 47 -11.45 -16.48 -11.76
N PHE A 48 -11.95 -15.24 -11.82
CA PHE A 48 -11.87 -14.39 -13.01
C PHE A 48 -10.70 -13.39 -12.98
N GLY A 49 -9.77 -13.52 -12.03
CA GLY A 49 -8.61 -12.63 -11.92
C GLY A 49 -8.94 -11.20 -11.49
N VAL A 50 -10.15 -10.96 -10.97
CA VAL A 50 -10.56 -9.67 -10.42
C VAL A 50 -10.12 -9.60 -8.96
N PRO A 51 -9.39 -8.54 -8.55
CA PRO A 51 -9.01 -8.38 -7.15
C PRO A 51 -10.26 -8.30 -6.27
N TYR A 52 -10.33 -9.17 -5.25
CA TYR A 52 -11.41 -9.18 -4.28
C TYR A 52 -11.19 -8.10 -3.21
N ILE A 53 -12.24 -7.76 -2.45
CA ILE A 53 -12.11 -6.80 -1.36
C ILE A 53 -11.40 -7.49 -0.20
N GLU A 54 -10.15 -7.13 0.03
CA GLU A 54 -9.42 -7.58 1.21
C GLU A 54 -10.18 -7.17 2.49
N THR A 55 -10.61 -8.17 3.27
CA THR A 55 -11.18 -7.91 4.59
C THR A 55 -10.06 -7.53 5.53
N ASN A 56 -9.69 -6.24 5.50
CA ASN A 56 -8.77 -5.67 6.46
C ASN A 56 -9.30 -6.00 7.87
N ARG A 57 -8.55 -6.81 8.65
CA ARG A 57 -8.91 -7.14 10.05
C ARG A 57 -8.89 -5.91 10.96
N LYS A 58 -8.41 -4.77 10.45
CA LYS A 58 -8.60 -3.47 11.09
C LYS A 58 -10.10 -3.23 11.18
N ARG A 59 -10.64 -3.21 12.40
CA ARG A 59 -12.02 -2.78 12.68
C ARG A 59 -12.27 -1.54 11.82
N GLY A 60 -13.23 -1.63 10.89
CA GLY A 60 -13.65 -0.47 10.12
C GLY A 60 -13.98 0.67 11.08
N MET A 61 -13.67 1.90 10.66
CA MET A 61 -13.99 3.08 11.45
C MET A 61 -15.49 3.08 11.74
N SER A 62 -15.87 3.19 13.02
CA SER A 62 -17.28 3.28 13.36
C SER A 62 -17.88 4.52 12.69
N TYR A 63 -19.16 4.48 12.34
CA TYR A 63 -19.81 5.63 11.68
C TYR A 63 -19.67 6.93 12.49
N GLY A 64 -19.73 6.85 13.82
CA GLY A 64 -19.49 8.00 14.71
C GLY A 64 -18.06 8.53 14.62
N GLU A 65 -17.06 7.65 14.64
CA GLU A 65 -15.65 8.03 14.48
C GLU A 65 -15.39 8.66 13.12
N TRP A 66 -16.00 8.13 12.06
CA TRP A 66 -15.95 8.69 10.70
C TRP A 66 -16.59 10.07 10.61
N LEU A 67 -17.74 10.26 11.25
CA LEU A 67 -18.44 11.55 11.26
C LEU A 67 -17.62 12.64 11.98
N HIS A 68 -17.03 12.32 13.13
CA HIS A 68 -16.16 13.23 13.86
C HIS A 68 -14.86 13.52 13.10
N HIS A 69 -14.29 12.52 12.43
CA HIS A 69 -13.14 12.70 11.54
C HIS A 69 -13.47 13.66 10.39
N LYS A 70 -14.60 13.45 9.69
CA LYS A 70 -15.06 14.31 8.59
C LYS A 70 -15.33 15.75 9.04
N ARG A 71 -15.82 15.93 10.28
CA ARG A 71 -16.08 17.25 10.87
C ARG A 71 -14.85 17.89 11.52
N GLY A 72 -13.70 17.22 11.56
CA GLY A 72 -12.47 17.71 12.21
C GLY A 72 -12.55 17.77 13.74
N THR A 73 -13.51 17.10 14.37
CA THR A 73 -13.74 17.13 15.83
C THR A 73 -13.20 15.88 16.55
N SER A 74 -12.38 15.08 15.86
CA SER A 74 -11.82 13.85 16.42
C SER A 74 -10.67 14.14 17.38
N TRP A 75 -10.87 13.86 18.68
CA TRP A 75 -9.83 13.98 19.70
C TRP A 75 -8.60 13.12 19.40
N LYS A 76 -8.81 11.88 18.93
CA LYS A 76 -7.70 10.98 18.56
C LYS A 76 -6.84 11.60 17.46
N GLU A 77 -7.48 12.21 16.47
CA GLU A 77 -6.78 12.84 15.34
C GLU A 77 -6.01 14.09 15.79
N LYS A 78 -6.61 14.92 16.64
CA LYS A 78 -5.95 16.08 17.25
C LYS A 78 -4.69 15.65 18.03
N ILE A 79 -4.78 14.56 18.78
CA ILE A 79 -3.65 14.00 19.53
C ILE A 79 -2.56 13.46 18.59
N ARG A 80 -2.92 12.70 17.55
CA ARG A 80 -1.97 12.15 16.57
C ARG A 80 -1.16 13.24 15.88
N ARG A 81 -1.85 14.25 15.34
CA ARG A 81 -1.20 15.38 14.66
C ARG A 81 -0.22 16.12 15.55
N GLU A 82 -0.58 16.31 16.80
CA GLU A 82 0.29 16.95 17.77
C GLU A 82 1.55 16.13 18.04
N ILE A 83 1.39 14.80 18.21
CA ILE A 83 2.51 13.86 18.34
C ILE A 83 3.39 13.91 17.09
N ASP A 84 2.82 13.80 15.89
CA ASP A 84 3.59 13.79 14.63
C ASP A 84 4.39 15.08 14.42
N THR A 85 3.82 16.22 14.81
CA THR A 85 4.51 17.51 14.75
C THR A 85 5.71 17.56 15.70
N LEU A 86 5.59 16.98 16.89
CA LEU A 86 6.59 17.05 17.94
C LEU A 86 7.66 15.95 17.86
N VAL A 87 7.32 14.78 17.30
CA VAL A 87 8.22 13.62 17.19
C VAL A 87 9.50 13.96 16.44
N LEU A 88 9.44 14.86 15.46
CA LEU A 88 10.62 15.28 14.71
C LEU A 88 11.57 16.17 15.53
N CYS A 89 11.05 16.89 16.54
CA CYS A 89 11.82 17.85 17.33
C CYS A 89 12.34 17.28 18.66
N CYS A 90 11.79 16.17 19.14
CA CYS A 90 12.17 15.56 20.42
C CYS A 90 13.32 14.55 20.24
N LYS A 91 14.11 14.31 21.29
CA LYS A 91 15.21 13.32 21.35
C LYS A 91 14.81 12.01 21.99
N ASN A 92 13.75 12.01 22.81
CA ASN A 92 13.19 10.81 23.42
C ASN A 92 11.71 11.03 23.79
N PHE A 93 11.06 9.97 24.29
CA PHE A 93 9.64 10.04 24.67
C PHE A 93 9.38 10.96 25.86
N ASP A 94 10.30 11.05 26.83
CA ASP A 94 10.12 11.89 28.01
C ASP A 94 10.12 13.38 27.64
N GLU A 95 10.97 13.78 26.69
CA GLU A 95 10.99 15.13 26.13
C GLU A 95 9.71 15.43 25.34
N LEU A 96 9.22 14.45 24.56
CA LEU A 96 7.93 14.55 23.88
C LEU A 96 6.80 14.74 24.89
N ALA A 97 6.79 13.97 25.96
CA ALA A 97 5.78 14.03 27.01
C ALA A 97 5.78 15.39 27.72
N ALA A 98 6.96 15.88 28.13
CA ALA A 98 7.11 17.20 28.73
C ALA A 98 6.66 18.33 27.79
N THR A 99 6.92 18.18 26.49
CA THR A 99 6.49 19.17 25.48
C THR A 99 4.98 19.16 25.26
N LEU A 100 4.36 17.98 25.27
CA LEU A 100 2.91 17.82 25.22
C LEU A 100 2.24 18.44 26.46
N GLU A 101 2.80 18.23 27.65
CA GLU A 101 2.30 18.82 28.90
C GLU A 101 2.37 20.34 28.90
N LYS A 102 3.46 20.93 28.37
CA LYS A 102 3.57 22.38 28.15
C LYS A 102 2.49 22.92 27.21
N ARG A 103 2.00 22.11 26.27
CA ARG A 103 0.89 22.46 25.35
C ARG A 103 -0.50 22.16 25.94
N GLY A 104 -0.58 21.83 27.23
CA GLY A 104 -1.83 21.61 27.96
C GLY A 104 -2.39 20.19 27.85
N TYR A 105 -1.64 19.24 27.29
CA TYR A 105 -2.02 17.83 27.34
C TYR A 105 -1.68 17.25 28.70
N THR A 106 -2.36 16.17 29.10
CA THR A 106 -2.05 15.47 30.36
C THR A 106 -1.69 14.03 30.04
N ILE A 107 -0.51 13.58 30.48
CA ILE A 107 -0.08 12.20 30.26
C ILE A 107 -0.21 11.42 31.55
N ARG A 108 -0.81 10.23 31.46
CA ARG A 108 -0.89 9.29 32.56
C ARG A 108 0.03 8.11 32.26
N TYR A 109 1.05 7.96 33.09
CA TYR A 109 2.00 6.85 33.05
C TYR A 109 1.42 5.60 33.73
N GLY A 110 1.89 4.41 33.34
CA GLY A 110 1.47 3.11 33.89
C GLY A 110 1.40 2.01 32.83
N GLU A 111 0.83 0.85 33.19
CA GLU A 111 0.69 -0.32 32.29
C GLU A 111 -0.08 0.01 30.99
N ARG A 112 -1.02 0.96 31.08
CA ARG A 112 -1.79 1.49 29.95
C ARG A 112 -1.60 3.00 29.87
N PRO A 113 -0.50 3.45 29.25
CA PRO A 113 -0.22 4.88 29.15
C PRO A 113 -1.33 5.55 28.34
N ALA A 114 -1.74 6.73 28.78
CA ALA A 114 -2.86 7.43 28.18
C ALA A 114 -2.64 8.94 28.15
N ILE A 115 -3.29 9.61 27.20
CA ILE A 115 -3.16 11.03 26.94
C ILE A 115 -4.53 11.73 26.94
N LYS A 116 -4.55 12.82 27.69
CA LYS A 116 -5.49 13.92 27.87
C LYS A 116 -5.35 15.07 26.87
N ALA A 117 -6.30 15.38 25.98
CA ALA A 117 -6.32 16.71 25.36
C ALA A 117 -6.96 17.77 26.31
N PRO A 118 -6.60 19.08 26.23
CA PRO A 118 -7.02 20.10 27.19
C PRO A 118 -8.54 20.16 27.48
N GLU A 119 -9.36 20.04 26.44
CA GLU A 119 -10.82 20.14 26.50
C GLU A 119 -11.51 18.76 26.54
N GLN A 120 -10.74 17.68 26.58
CA GLN A 120 -11.27 16.33 26.53
C GLN A 120 -11.58 15.81 27.93
N GLN A 121 -12.78 15.28 28.13
CA GLN A 121 -13.21 14.75 29.44
C GLN A 121 -12.47 13.46 29.84
N ARG A 122 -12.22 12.56 28.88
CA ARG A 122 -11.66 11.22 29.12
C ARG A 122 -10.29 11.05 28.47
N PHE A 123 -9.42 10.27 29.12
CA PHE A 123 -8.13 9.87 28.58
C PHE A 123 -8.25 8.91 27.39
N VAL A 124 -7.35 9.03 26.44
CA VAL A 124 -7.19 8.11 25.30
C VAL A 124 -5.92 7.31 25.49
N CYS A 125 -6.02 5.97 25.44
CA CYS A 125 -4.83 5.12 25.53
C CYS A 125 -3.99 5.21 24.25
N PHE A 126 -2.66 5.29 24.37
CA PHE A 126 -1.76 5.35 23.21
C PHE A 126 -1.99 4.18 22.24
N LYS A 127 -2.23 2.98 22.75
CA LYS A 127 -2.58 1.79 21.94
C LYS A 127 -3.82 2.00 21.06
N THR A 128 -4.78 2.83 21.49
CA THR A 128 -6.02 3.10 20.72
C THR A 128 -5.86 4.19 19.66
N LEU A 129 -4.73 4.90 19.65
CA LEU A 129 -4.38 5.84 18.59
C LEU A 129 -3.88 5.11 17.35
N GLY A 130 -3.27 3.94 17.49
CA GLY A 130 -2.77 3.11 16.40
C GLY A 130 -1.40 2.53 16.76
N ASP A 131 -0.95 1.53 16.00
CA ASP A 131 0.31 0.84 16.29
C ASP A 131 1.50 1.80 16.24
N ASP A 132 1.51 2.75 15.30
CA ASP A 132 2.56 3.77 15.13
C ASP A 132 2.65 4.79 16.28
N TYR A 133 1.66 4.80 17.18
CA TYR A 133 1.56 5.72 18.32
C TYR A 133 1.73 5.01 19.66
N THR A 134 2.19 3.76 19.66
CA THR A 134 2.67 3.12 20.88
C THR A 134 3.93 3.83 21.37
N ILE A 135 4.19 3.85 22.69
CA ILE A 135 5.40 4.49 23.25
C ILE A 135 6.67 3.95 22.58
N THR A 136 6.72 2.63 22.35
CA THR A 136 7.82 1.96 21.67
C THR A 136 8.01 2.48 20.25
N ASN A 137 6.94 2.56 19.45
CA ASN A 137 7.04 3.00 18.05
C ASN A 137 7.26 4.51 17.91
N ILE A 138 6.76 5.31 18.86
CA ILE A 138 7.10 6.72 18.94
C ILE A 138 8.60 6.88 19.26
N GLY A 139 9.12 6.09 20.20
CA GLY A 139 10.55 6.08 20.52
C GLY A 139 11.42 5.68 19.33
N THR A 140 11.04 4.64 18.58
CA THR A 140 11.76 4.27 17.36
C THR A 140 11.67 5.39 16.32
N ARG A 141 10.49 5.97 16.07
CA ARG A 141 10.33 7.09 15.12
C ARG A 141 11.23 8.30 15.46
N ILE A 142 11.45 8.57 16.73
CA ILE A 142 12.36 9.63 17.19
C ILE A 142 13.83 9.28 16.87
N ILE A 143 14.22 8.01 17.00
CA ILE A 143 15.58 7.52 16.72
C ILE A 143 15.86 7.48 15.21
N TRP A 144 14.93 6.97 14.39
CA TRP A 144 15.13 6.73 12.95
C TRP A 144 14.96 7.98 12.08
N LYS A 145 14.64 9.15 12.64
CA LYS A 145 14.42 10.38 11.87
C LYS A 145 15.69 10.91 11.18
N ASP A 146 16.86 10.54 11.69
CA ASP A 146 18.16 11.03 11.21
C ASP A 146 18.73 10.19 10.03
N ASP A 147 18.23 8.96 9.80
CA ASP A 147 18.81 7.99 8.85
C ASP A 147 18.15 7.95 7.46
N LEU A 148 17.06 8.70 7.23
CA LEU A 148 16.27 8.61 5.99
C LEU A 148 16.81 9.47 4.83
N GLY A 149 17.82 10.31 5.06
CA GLY A 149 18.22 11.36 4.11
C GLY A 149 19.38 11.06 3.13
N ASN A 150 20.21 10.03 3.36
CA ASN A 150 21.55 9.97 2.74
C ASN A 150 21.98 8.63 2.09
N ALA A 151 21.08 7.67 1.84
CA ALA A 151 21.51 6.35 1.37
C ALA A 151 21.97 6.32 -0.11
N SER A 152 23.24 6.00 -0.33
CA SER A 152 23.89 5.78 -1.64
C SER A 152 23.47 4.46 -2.30
N LEU A 153 23.72 4.31 -3.61
CA LEU A 153 23.53 3.06 -4.37
C LEU A 153 24.43 1.92 -3.79
N GLU A 154 25.59 2.28 -3.24
CA GLU A 154 26.47 1.40 -2.46
C GLU A 154 25.79 0.95 -1.15
N ASP A 155 24.99 1.82 -0.51
CA ASP A 155 24.24 1.47 0.70
C ASP A 155 23.09 0.51 0.39
N ALA A 156 22.48 0.59 -0.80
CA ALA A 156 21.48 -0.37 -1.25
C ALA A 156 22.10 -1.77 -1.48
N TYR A 157 23.31 -1.84 -2.05
CA TYR A 157 24.05 -3.08 -2.27
C TYR A 157 24.54 -3.70 -0.95
N ASN A 158 25.14 -2.89 -0.07
CA ASN A 158 25.55 -3.31 1.27
C ASN A 158 24.35 -3.71 2.14
N LYS A 159 23.20 -3.02 2.03
CA LYS A 159 21.94 -3.43 2.67
C LYS A 159 21.44 -4.78 2.16
N GLY A 160 21.62 -5.09 0.87
CA GLY A 160 21.35 -6.42 0.31
C GLY A 160 22.20 -7.53 0.93
N GLN A 161 23.51 -7.31 1.08
CA GLN A 161 24.41 -8.24 1.78
C GLN A 161 24.11 -8.34 3.28
N ILE A 162 23.81 -7.23 3.95
CA ILE A 162 23.39 -7.20 5.36
C ILE A 162 22.10 -8.01 5.54
N LEU A 163 21.12 -7.87 4.65
CA LEU A 163 19.90 -8.68 4.65
C LEU A 163 20.22 -10.17 4.55
N THR A 164 21.11 -10.57 3.63
CA THR A 164 21.54 -11.97 3.49
C THR A 164 22.26 -12.48 4.74
N ILE A 165 23.14 -11.68 5.35
CA ILE A 165 23.84 -12.01 6.60
C ILE A 165 22.85 -12.11 7.77
N CYS A 166 21.89 -11.19 7.85
CA CYS A 166 20.82 -11.21 8.85
C CYS A 166 19.96 -12.47 8.69
N PHE A 167 19.55 -12.84 7.47
CA PHE A 167 18.82 -14.08 7.22
C PHE A 167 19.62 -15.32 7.63
N ALA A 168 20.89 -15.40 7.25
CA ALA A 168 21.76 -16.50 7.64
C ALA A 168 21.93 -16.59 9.17
N SER A 169 22.09 -15.45 9.84
CA SER A 169 22.20 -15.39 11.31
C SER A 169 20.90 -15.78 12.02
N ILE A 170 19.75 -15.34 11.51
CA ILE A 170 18.43 -15.70 12.03
C ILE A 170 18.20 -17.20 11.86
N ILE A 171 18.52 -17.77 10.69
CA ILE A 171 18.39 -19.22 10.45
C ILE A 171 19.27 -20.01 11.41
N ALA A 172 20.53 -19.59 11.60
CA ALA A 172 21.46 -20.24 12.53
C ALA A 172 20.97 -20.14 13.99
N GLU A 173 20.46 -18.99 14.40
CA GLU A 173 19.93 -18.79 15.75
C GLU A 173 18.62 -19.56 15.98
N LEU A 174 17.76 -19.64 14.97
CA LEU A 174 16.51 -20.40 15.01
C LEU A 174 16.80 -21.90 15.04
N ALA A 175 17.79 -22.38 14.28
CA ALA A 175 18.28 -23.75 14.35
C ALA A 175 18.84 -24.08 15.74
N LYS A 176 19.63 -23.18 16.33
CA LYS A 176 20.15 -23.33 17.70
C LYS A 176 19.02 -23.39 18.72
N ARG A 177 18.02 -22.51 18.63
CA ARG A 177 16.84 -22.52 19.51
C ARG A 177 15.96 -23.77 19.35
N ILE A 178 15.95 -24.39 18.17
CA ILE A 178 15.27 -25.68 17.95
C ILE A 178 16.03 -26.80 18.65
N VAL A 179 17.35 -26.87 18.45
CA VAL A 179 18.22 -27.88 19.08
C VAL A 179 18.17 -27.76 20.61
N ASP A 180 18.21 -26.53 21.12
CA ASP A 180 18.17 -26.24 22.56
C ASP A 180 16.74 -26.33 23.16
N GLY A 181 15.71 -26.61 22.34
CA GLY A 181 14.32 -26.72 22.77
C GLY A 181 13.69 -25.41 23.26
N THR A 182 14.30 -24.26 22.99
CA THR A 182 13.87 -22.93 23.47
C THR A 182 13.02 -22.15 22.46
N LYS A 183 12.87 -22.66 21.23
CA LYS A 183 11.97 -22.07 20.22
C LYS A 183 10.52 -22.16 20.69
N LYS A 184 9.94 -21.01 21.06
CA LYS A 184 8.50 -20.89 21.33
C LYS A 184 7.73 -20.93 20.02
N GLU A 185 6.82 -21.89 19.87
CA GLU A 185 5.86 -21.90 18.78
C GLU A 185 5.01 -20.64 18.80
N ASN A 186 4.67 -20.14 17.61
CA ASN A 186 3.72 -19.04 17.49
C ASN A 186 2.39 -19.49 18.14
N LYS A 187 1.81 -18.64 18.99
CA LYS A 187 0.53 -18.95 19.65
C LYS A 187 -0.54 -19.20 18.60
N ARG A 188 -0.93 -20.46 18.45
CA ARG A 188 -2.03 -20.93 17.61
C ARG A 188 -3.28 -21.03 18.46
N GLU A 189 -4.37 -20.41 18.02
CA GLU A 189 -5.67 -20.63 18.65
C GLU A 189 -6.32 -21.87 18.02
N GLU A 190 -6.28 -23.01 18.73
CA GLU A 190 -6.77 -24.31 18.24
C GLU A 190 -8.26 -24.33 17.88
N LYS A 191 -9.05 -23.43 18.47
CA LYS A 191 -10.50 -23.31 18.23
C LYS A 191 -10.84 -22.54 16.97
N LEU A 192 -9.88 -21.82 16.38
CA LEU A 192 -10.09 -21.09 15.14
C LEU A 192 -9.84 -21.99 13.94
N PRO A 193 -10.67 -21.89 12.89
CA PRO A 193 -10.38 -22.55 11.63
C PRO A 193 -9.08 -22.00 11.04
N TYR A 194 -8.51 -22.78 10.13
CA TYR A 194 -7.29 -22.44 9.44
C TYR A 194 -7.35 -21.05 8.79
N LEU A 195 -6.51 -20.12 9.24
CA LEU A 195 -6.49 -18.73 8.77
C LEU A 195 -5.05 -18.22 8.62
N PRO A 196 -4.76 -17.35 7.62
CA PRO A 196 -3.40 -16.86 7.34
C PRO A 196 -2.66 -16.20 8.51
N HIS A 197 -3.41 -15.73 9.50
CA HIS A 197 -2.86 -15.02 10.66
C HIS A 197 -2.79 -15.92 11.93
N ASN A 198 -3.42 -17.09 11.91
CA ASN A 198 -3.43 -18.08 13.01
C ASN A 198 -2.49 -19.26 12.69
N ASP A 199 -2.36 -19.59 11.41
CA ASP A 199 -1.57 -20.69 10.86
C ASP A 199 -0.64 -20.15 9.76
N ARG A 200 0.10 -19.08 10.05
CA ARG A 200 0.89 -18.32 9.06
C ARG A 200 1.88 -19.19 8.29
N ASP A 201 2.57 -20.08 9.00
CA ASP A 201 3.58 -20.97 8.41
C ASP A 201 2.90 -21.93 7.43
N VAL A 202 1.76 -22.48 7.83
CA VAL A 202 1.02 -23.37 6.95
C VAL A 202 0.46 -22.60 5.75
N TYR A 203 0.03 -21.35 5.92
CA TYR A 203 -0.50 -20.53 4.82
C TYR A 203 0.59 -20.22 3.79
N GLN A 204 1.79 -19.89 4.28
CA GLN A 204 2.97 -19.71 3.43
C GLN A 204 3.31 -21.00 2.68
N LEU A 205 3.32 -22.15 3.38
CA LEU A 205 3.55 -23.46 2.75
C LEU A 205 2.46 -23.80 1.73
N GLY A 206 1.20 -23.49 2.02
CA GLY A 206 0.07 -23.71 1.11
C GLY A 206 0.16 -22.84 -0.15
N ALA A 207 0.57 -21.57 0.00
CA ALA A 207 0.80 -20.67 -1.14
C ALA A 207 1.99 -21.14 -2.00
N GLN A 208 3.09 -21.58 -1.36
CA GLN A 208 4.24 -22.16 -2.04
C GLN A 208 3.86 -23.44 -2.78
N LEU A 209 3.10 -24.34 -2.14
CA LEU A 209 2.64 -25.59 -2.74
C LEU A 209 1.68 -25.34 -3.92
N ALA A 210 0.80 -24.34 -3.81
CA ALA A 210 -0.09 -23.95 -4.91
C ALA A 210 0.71 -23.44 -6.13
N LEU A 211 1.80 -22.70 -5.90
CA LEU A 211 2.69 -22.25 -6.98
C LEU A 211 3.44 -23.42 -7.61
N ILE A 212 4.00 -24.31 -6.80
CA ILE A 212 4.69 -25.53 -7.25
C ILE A 212 3.75 -26.38 -8.11
N ASN A 213 2.52 -26.61 -7.66
CA ASN A 213 1.52 -27.38 -8.41
C ASN A 213 1.06 -26.66 -9.69
N ARG A 214 0.76 -25.36 -9.62
CA ARG A 214 0.29 -24.58 -10.79
C ARG A 214 1.35 -24.52 -11.89
N LEU A 215 2.61 -24.40 -11.50
CA LEU A 215 3.75 -24.33 -12.40
C LEU A 215 4.33 -25.72 -12.72
N ASN A 216 3.74 -26.78 -12.14
CA ASN A 216 4.14 -28.18 -12.32
C ASN A 216 5.64 -28.41 -12.08
N ILE A 217 6.16 -27.84 -10.98
CA ILE A 217 7.57 -27.87 -10.60
C ILE A 217 7.84 -29.14 -9.77
N HIS A 218 8.70 -30.02 -10.27
CA HIS A 218 9.07 -31.29 -9.64
C HIS A 218 10.52 -31.32 -9.16
N SER A 219 11.32 -30.32 -9.50
CA SER A 219 12.73 -30.24 -9.08
C SER A 219 13.19 -28.80 -8.81
N ILE A 220 14.28 -28.67 -8.06
CA ILE A 220 14.93 -27.38 -7.80
C ILE A 220 15.42 -26.74 -9.11
N GLY A 221 15.97 -27.56 -10.03
CA GLY A 221 16.42 -27.06 -11.34
C GLY A 221 15.27 -26.50 -12.20
N GLU A 222 14.07 -27.09 -12.13
CA GLU A 222 12.88 -26.55 -12.81
C GLU A 222 12.41 -25.22 -12.19
N LEU A 223 12.50 -25.08 -10.88
CA LEU A 223 12.22 -23.82 -10.20
C LEU A 223 13.19 -22.72 -10.63
N GLU A 224 14.49 -23.02 -10.62
CA GLU A 224 15.55 -22.09 -11.03
C GLU A 224 15.39 -21.67 -12.49
N ALA A 225 15.12 -22.62 -13.38
CA ALA A 225 14.85 -22.34 -14.80
C ALA A 225 13.61 -21.44 -14.97
N LYS A 226 12.54 -21.67 -14.20
CA LYS A 226 11.33 -20.84 -14.25
C LYS A 226 11.57 -19.43 -13.71
N MET A 227 12.41 -19.29 -12.68
CA MET A 227 12.85 -17.99 -12.18
C MET A 227 13.63 -17.23 -13.24
N GLU A 228 14.57 -17.89 -13.93
CA GLU A 228 15.36 -17.28 -15.01
C GLU A 228 14.49 -16.87 -16.20
N GLU A 229 13.54 -17.72 -16.62
CA GLU A 229 12.57 -17.40 -17.68
C GLU A 229 11.71 -16.19 -17.31
N THR A 230 11.16 -16.17 -16.09
CA THR A 230 10.34 -15.05 -15.58
C THR A 230 11.16 -13.75 -15.54
N GLN A 231 12.43 -13.84 -15.15
CA GLN A 231 13.32 -12.68 -15.14
C GLN A 231 13.59 -12.15 -16.56
N LYS A 232 13.80 -13.04 -17.54
CA LYS A 232 13.95 -12.67 -18.94
C LYS A 232 12.70 -12.00 -19.52
N GLU A 233 11.51 -12.52 -19.19
CA GLU A 233 10.24 -11.89 -19.56
C GLU A 233 10.09 -10.50 -18.96
N HIS A 234 10.44 -10.34 -17.68
CA HIS A 234 10.45 -9.05 -17.01
C HIS A 234 11.38 -8.06 -17.71
N ASP A 235 12.62 -8.45 -17.97
CA ASP A 235 13.62 -7.59 -18.62
C ASP A 235 13.18 -7.20 -20.05
N LYS A 236 12.52 -8.12 -20.77
CA LYS A 236 11.94 -7.83 -22.09
C LYS A 236 10.81 -6.82 -21.99
N ALA A 237 9.88 -7.00 -21.05
CA ALA A 237 8.77 -6.08 -20.82
C ALA A 237 9.27 -4.67 -20.45
N VAL A 238 10.32 -4.59 -19.62
CA VAL A 238 10.96 -3.32 -19.26
C VAL A 238 11.57 -2.63 -20.50
N LYS A 239 12.24 -3.38 -21.39
CA LYS A 239 12.79 -2.82 -22.64
C LYS A 239 11.68 -2.30 -23.56
N GLU A 240 10.63 -3.08 -23.77
CA GLU A 240 9.47 -2.67 -24.57
C GLU A 240 8.82 -1.41 -23.98
N PHE A 241 8.59 -1.40 -22.67
CA PHE A 241 8.06 -0.23 -21.96
C PHE A 241 8.92 1.02 -22.16
N ASN A 242 10.24 0.90 -22.06
CA ASN A 242 11.15 2.02 -22.27
C ASN A 242 11.12 2.53 -23.73
N THR A 243 11.03 1.64 -24.72
CA THR A 243 10.91 2.06 -26.14
C THR A 243 9.60 2.80 -26.41
N LEU A 244 8.49 2.32 -25.87
CA LEU A 244 7.18 2.98 -25.99
C LEU A 244 7.19 4.34 -25.27
N THR A 245 7.82 4.42 -24.11
CA THR A 245 7.98 5.68 -23.36
C THR A 245 8.81 6.69 -24.17
N ALA A 246 9.87 6.25 -24.85
CA ALA A 246 10.68 7.12 -25.71
C ALA A 246 9.91 7.62 -26.94
N GLU A 247 9.13 6.76 -27.60
CA GLU A 247 8.27 7.17 -28.72
C GLU A 247 7.15 8.10 -28.26
N GLN A 248 6.58 7.89 -27.06
CA GLN A 248 5.61 8.80 -26.47
C GLN A 248 6.22 10.19 -26.27
N HIS A 249 7.40 10.28 -25.63
CA HIS A 249 8.10 11.56 -25.45
C HIS A 249 8.41 12.23 -26.78
N ARG A 250 8.81 11.46 -27.81
CA ARG A 250 9.06 12.00 -29.16
C ARG A 250 7.81 12.59 -29.79
N LEU A 251 6.66 11.92 -29.66
CA LEU A 251 5.38 12.42 -30.19
C LEU A 251 4.91 13.67 -29.43
N ASP A 252 5.08 13.70 -28.10
CA ASP A 252 4.78 14.87 -27.28
C ASP A 252 5.62 16.08 -27.70
N ASP A 253 6.93 15.90 -27.89
CA ASP A 253 7.82 16.95 -28.37
C ASP A 253 7.40 17.46 -29.76
N LEU A 254 7.00 16.57 -30.67
CA LEU A 254 6.56 16.94 -32.01
C LEU A 254 5.23 17.69 -32.00
N LEU A 255 4.30 17.32 -31.11
CA LEU A 255 3.05 18.07 -30.87
C LEU A 255 3.35 19.48 -30.39
N ILE A 256 4.27 19.65 -29.43
CA ILE A 256 4.71 20.97 -28.94
C ILE A 256 5.29 21.80 -30.10
N GLN A 257 6.14 21.20 -30.96
CA GLN A 257 6.70 21.91 -32.11
C GLN A 257 5.62 22.29 -33.14
N TYR A 258 4.63 21.42 -33.38
CA TYR A 258 3.52 21.71 -34.26
C TYR A 258 2.65 22.86 -33.75
N GLU A 259 2.33 22.89 -32.45
CA GLU A 259 1.59 23.99 -31.83
C GLU A 259 2.36 25.31 -31.90
N ASN A 260 3.68 25.27 -31.64
CA ASN A 260 4.55 26.44 -31.81
C ASN A 260 4.55 26.95 -33.25
N PHE A 261 4.60 26.06 -34.25
CA PHE A 261 4.51 26.45 -35.66
C PHE A 261 3.15 27.08 -35.97
N ARG A 262 2.04 26.40 -35.64
CA ARG A 262 0.67 26.86 -35.92
C ARG A 262 0.38 28.25 -35.31
N THR A 263 0.84 28.49 -34.09
CA THR A 263 0.59 29.77 -33.39
C THR A 263 1.46 30.92 -33.90
N LEU A 264 2.64 30.62 -34.44
CA LEU A 264 3.61 31.65 -34.85
C LEU A 264 3.59 31.94 -36.35
N ASP A 265 3.26 30.99 -37.23
CA ASP A 265 3.45 31.16 -38.69
C ASP A 265 2.68 32.38 -39.27
N GLY A 266 1.51 32.72 -38.71
CA GLY A 266 0.68 33.87 -39.11
C GLY A 266 0.86 35.19 -38.34
N LYS A 267 1.74 35.27 -37.31
CA LYS A 267 1.90 36.49 -36.50
C LYS A 267 2.64 37.62 -37.25
N SER A 268 2.08 38.83 -37.31
CA SER A 268 2.63 39.98 -38.06
C SER A 268 3.91 40.56 -37.46
N HIS A 269 4.04 40.59 -36.13
CA HIS A 269 5.24 41.08 -35.42
C HIS A 269 5.73 39.99 -34.46
N LYS A 270 6.98 39.53 -34.64
CA LYS A 270 7.57 38.41 -33.86
C LYS A 270 8.82 38.88 -33.12
N THR A 271 8.90 38.57 -31.84
CA THR A 271 10.11 38.78 -31.03
C THR A 271 11.25 37.85 -31.46
N LEU A 272 12.49 38.14 -31.09
CA LEU A 272 13.66 37.33 -31.45
C LEU A 272 13.52 35.87 -30.97
N ALA A 273 13.01 35.69 -29.74
CA ALA A 273 12.75 34.37 -29.16
C ALA A 273 11.66 33.59 -29.93
N GLU A 274 10.60 34.27 -30.38
CA GLU A 274 9.55 33.64 -31.20
C GLU A 274 10.06 33.27 -32.60
N LYS A 275 10.95 34.08 -33.20
CA LYS A 275 11.59 33.73 -34.47
C LYS A 275 12.46 32.48 -34.34
N MET A 276 13.25 32.36 -33.26
CA MET A 276 14.07 31.17 -33.00
C MET A 276 13.21 29.93 -32.74
N LYS A 277 12.13 30.04 -31.96
CA LYS A 277 11.18 28.95 -31.74
C LYS A 277 10.51 28.48 -33.03
N LEU A 278 10.09 29.41 -33.90
CA LEU A 278 9.49 29.08 -35.20
C LEU A 278 10.50 28.38 -36.13
N GLN A 279 11.77 28.79 -36.11
CA GLN A 279 12.82 28.15 -36.90
C GLN A 279 13.09 26.71 -36.42
N LEU A 280 13.20 26.50 -35.10
CA LEU A 280 13.34 25.17 -34.49
C LEU A 280 12.14 24.27 -34.79
N ALA A 281 10.92 24.80 -34.68
CA ALA A 281 9.70 24.07 -35.02
C ALA A 281 9.65 23.65 -36.49
N LYS A 282 9.96 24.58 -37.42
CA LYS A 282 10.04 24.29 -38.86
C LYS A 282 11.06 23.21 -39.18
N GLN A 283 12.25 23.29 -38.57
CA GLN A 283 13.32 22.31 -38.77
C GLN A 283 12.97 20.94 -38.19
N SER A 284 12.30 20.89 -37.04
CA SER A 284 11.87 19.63 -36.41
C SER A 284 10.77 18.93 -37.22
N LEU A 285 9.77 19.69 -37.69
CA LEU A 285 8.68 19.19 -38.54
C LEU A 285 9.20 18.71 -39.91
N SER A 286 10.12 19.46 -40.53
CA SER A 286 10.71 19.06 -41.83
C SER A 286 11.55 17.79 -41.71
N ARG A 287 12.29 17.61 -40.60
CA ARG A 287 13.04 16.38 -40.31
C ARG A 287 12.15 15.15 -40.24
N HIS A 288 10.89 15.33 -39.84
CA HIS A 288 9.90 14.26 -39.73
C HIS A 288 8.99 14.14 -40.98
N GLY A 289 9.35 14.80 -42.09
CA GLY A 289 8.62 14.71 -43.35
C GLY A 289 7.29 15.47 -43.39
N ILE A 290 6.96 16.23 -42.33
CA ILE A 290 5.77 17.06 -42.27
C ILE A 290 6.11 18.38 -42.97
N LYS A 291 5.83 18.46 -44.26
CA LYS A 291 6.02 19.70 -45.04
C LYS A 291 4.98 20.73 -44.59
N SER A 292 5.45 21.93 -44.24
CA SER A 292 4.58 23.10 -44.10
C SER A 292 3.91 23.37 -45.45
N LEU A 293 2.58 23.40 -45.47
CA LEU A 293 1.79 23.96 -46.58
C LEU A 293 2.13 25.44 -46.77
#